data_AF-A0A3P8XZR4-F1
#
_entry.id   AF-A0A3P8XZR4-F1
#
_cell.length_a   1.000
_cell.length_b   1.000
_cell.length_c   1.000
_cell.angle_alpha   90.00
_cell.angle_beta   90.00
_cell.angle_gamma   90.00
#
_symmetry.space_group_name_H-M   'P 1'
#
loop_
_entity.id
_entity.type
_entity.pdbx_description
1 polymer ?
#
loop_
_entity_poly.entity_id
_entity_poly.type
_entity_poly.pdbx_seq_one_letter_code
_entity_poly.pdbx_strand_id
1 'polypeptide(L)'
;MLDDPQCRLETLRLSFCGVTEEGCDLLASALMSNSCHLRELDLSNNDLGNSGVKHLSSGLGNPHCKLETLRLSGCLVTEEGCVSLVSALKSNPSHLKELDLSYNHPGDLGVRLLSAGLEDPHWRLETLKYVL
;
A
#
# COMPACT_ATOMS: atom_id res chain seq x y z
N MET A 1 16.30 -0.53 -12.13
CA MET A 1 15.60 -0.93 -10.90
C MET A 1 14.77 0.27 -10.42
N LEU A 2 13.71 0.10 -9.62
CA LEU A 2 12.79 1.22 -9.31
C LEU A 2 13.46 2.37 -8.53
N ASP A 3 14.56 2.07 -7.86
CA ASP A 3 15.44 2.97 -7.11
C ASP A 3 16.54 3.63 -7.98
N ASP A 4 16.63 3.29 -9.27
CA ASP A 4 17.54 3.95 -10.21
C ASP A 4 17.11 5.42 -10.39
N PRO A 5 18.01 6.42 -10.16
CA PRO A 5 17.72 7.84 -10.35
C PRO A 5 17.20 8.24 -11.74
N GLN A 6 17.47 7.44 -12.77
CA GLN A 6 16.97 7.68 -14.13
C GLN A 6 15.63 6.96 -14.41
N CYS A 7 15.18 6.08 -13.50
CA CYS A 7 13.88 5.42 -13.63
C CYS A 7 12.76 6.43 -13.42
N ARG A 8 11.91 6.57 -14.44
CA ARG A 8 10.73 7.46 -14.43
C ARG A 8 9.42 6.68 -14.42
N LEU A 9 9.43 5.44 -13.94
CA LEU A 9 8.25 4.62 -13.92
C LEU A 9 7.25 5.15 -12.88
N GLU A 10 6.07 5.57 -13.35
CA GLU A 10 5.00 6.09 -12.49
C GLU A 10 3.94 5.03 -12.17
N THR A 11 3.80 4.01 -13.01
CA THR A 11 2.80 2.95 -12.84
C THR A 11 3.46 1.58 -12.96
N LEU A 12 3.23 0.73 -11.96
CA LEU A 12 3.67 -0.66 -11.95
C LEU A 12 2.49 -1.56 -11.65
N ARG A 13 2.18 -2.46 -12.57
CA ARG A 13 1.11 -3.45 -12.42
C ARG A 13 1.71 -4.84 -12.41
N LEU A 14 1.59 -5.52 -11.28
CA LEU A 14 2.05 -6.88 -11.03
C LEU A 14 0.90 -7.77 -10.56
N SER A 15 -0.33 -7.48 -11.01
CA SER A 15 -1.49 -8.30 -10.68
C SER A 15 -1.31 -9.72 -11.22
N PHE A 16 -1.66 -10.74 -10.43
CA PHE A 16 -1.48 -12.17 -10.77
C PHE A 16 -0.03 -12.55 -11.17
N CYS A 17 0.98 -11.87 -10.65
CA CYS A 17 2.38 -12.12 -11.01
C CYS A 17 3.12 -13.06 -10.05
N GLY A 18 2.46 -13.58 -9.00
CA GLY A 18 3.10 -14.41 -7.99
C GLY A 18 4.12 -13.64 -7.14
N VAL A 19 3.82 -12.38 -6.81
CA VAL A 19 4.69 -11.53 -5.99
C VAL A 19 4.87 -12.17 -4.61
N THR A 20 6.14 -12.44 -4.26
CA THR A 20 6.51 -13.06 -2.99
C THR A 20 6.69 -12.04 -1.88
N GLU A 21 6.90 -12.51 -0.64
CA GLU A 21 7.28 -11.65 0.48
C GLU A 21 8.60 -10.89 0.21
N GLU A 22 9.60 -11.56 -0.37
CA GLU A 22 10.83 -10.91 -0.83
C GLU A 22 10.56 -9.83 -1.90
N GLY A 23 9.63 -10.10 -2.82
CA GLY A 23 9.17 -9.09 -3.78
C GLY A 23 8.54 -7.87 -3.10
N CYS A 24 7.76 -8.08 -2.03
CA CYS A 24 7.20 -6.98 -1.23
C CYS A 24 8.28 -6.17 -0.52
N ASP A 25 9.31 -6.83 0.02
CA ASP A 25 10.45 -6.16 0.67
C ASP A 25 11.26 -5.32 -0.32
N LEU A 26 11.50 -5.84 -1.53
CA LEU A 26 12.16 -5.08 -2.60
C LEU A 26 11.33 -3.88 -3.06
N LEU A 27 10.00 -4.05 -3.20
CA LEU A 27 9.09 -2.95 -3.52
C LEU A 27 9.07 -1.89 -2.41
N ALA A 28 9.04 -2.31 -1.14
CA ALA A 28 9.10 -1.40 0.00
C ALA A 28 10.42 -0.62 0.02
N SER A 29 11.55 -1.30 -0.20
CA SER A 29 12.87 -0.68 -0.32
C SER A 29 12.93 0.36 -1.45
N ALA A 30 12.32 0.06 -2.60
CA ALA A 30 12.21 1.02 -3.69
C ALA A 30 11.35 2.24 -3.33
N LEU A 31 10.21 2.05 -2.64
CA LEU A 31 9.34 3.15 -2.20
C LEU A 31 10.02 4.08 -1.19
N MET A 32 10.98 3.57 -0.42
CA MET A 32 11.80 4.39 0.49
C MET A 32 12.85 5.24 -0.23
N SER A 33 13.14 4.97 -1.50
CA SER A 33 14.15 5.72 -2.25
C SER A 33 13.62 7.06 -2.75
N ASN A 34 14.40 8.12 -2.56
CA ASN A 34 14.07 9.47 -3.05
C ASN A 34 13.97 9.56 -4.58
N SER A 35 14.66 8.67 -5.29
CA SER A 35 14.62 8.53 -6.74
C SER A 35 13.37 7.81 -7.25
N CYS A 36 12.56 7.21 -6.38
CA CYS A 36 11.35 6.53 -6.80
C CYS A 36 10.32 7.56 -7.30
N HIS A 37 9.78 7.31 -8.48
CA HIS A 37 8.74 8.12 -9.13
C HIS A 37 7.39 7.42 -9.16
N LEU A 38 7.26 6.25 -8.53
CA LEU A 38 6.05 5.45 -8.60
C LEU A 38 4.87 6.16 -7.93
N ARG A 39 3.75 6.23 -8.65
CA ARG A 39 2.48 6.85 -8.24
C ARG A 39 1.37 5.83 -8.12
N GLU A 40 1.39 4.79 -8.96
CA GLU A 40 0.41 3.69 -8.94
C GLU A 40 1.12 2.35 -8.83
N LEU A 41 0.71 1.55 -7.85
CA LEU A 41 1.14 0.18 -7.66
C LEU A 41 -0.07 -0.74 -7.56
N ASP A 42 -0.17 -1.67 -8.49
CA ASP A 42 -1.20 -2.71 -8.49
C ASP A 42 -0.58 -4.08 -8.23
N LEU A 43 -0.86 -4.64 -7.06
CA LEU A 43 -0.45 -5.97 -6.63
C LEU A 43 -1.64 -6.91 -6.46
N SER A 44 -2.80 -6.57 -7.02
CA SER A 44 -4.03 -7.33 -6.83
C SER A 44 -3.86 -8.80 -7.23
N ASN A 45 -4.51 -9.71 -6.50
CA ASN A 45 -4.50 -11.15 -6.73
C ASN A 45 -3.08 -11.75 -6.67
N ASN A 46 -2.31 -11.34 -5.66
CA ASN A 46 -1.11 -12.02 -5.22
C ASN A 46 -1.29 -12.40 -3.75
N ASP A 47 -0.85 -13.59 -3.34
CA ASP A 47 -0.99 -14.10 -1.98
C ASP A 47 -0.01 -13.44 -1.00
N LEU A 48 -0.12 -12.12 -0.82
CA LEU A 48 0.81 -11.34 -0.01
C LEU A 48 0.63 -11.61 1.50
N GLY A 49 -0.62 -11.80 1.92
CA GLY A 49 -0.99 -11.92 3.32
C GLY A 49 -0.59 -10.71 4.17
N ASN A 50 -0.64 -10.86 5.50
CA ASN A 50 -0.27 -9.78 6.41
C ASN A 50 1.23 -9.45 6.36
N SER A 51 2.10 -10.44 6.12
CA SER A 51 3.55 -10.23 6.08
C SER A 51 3.98 -9.38 4.89
N GLY A 52 3.49 -9.67 3.68
CA GLY A 52 3.77 -8.84 2.51
C GLY A 52 3.25 -7.40 2.68
N VAL A 53 2.03 -7.24 3.22
CA VAL A 53 1.47 -5.92 3.52
C VAL A 53 2.28 -5.16 4.57
N LYS A 54 2.83 -5.86 5.58
CA LYS A 54 3.70 -5.24 6.59
C LYS A 54 4.99 -4.69 5.97
N HIS A 55 5.60 -5.40 5.02
CA HIS A 55 6.74 -4.90 4.27
C HIS A 55 6.35 -3.66 3.46
N LEU A 56 5.27 -3.72 2.68
CA LEU A 56 4.81 -2.56 1.91
C LEU A 56 4.50 -1.35 2.80
N SER A 57 3.92 -1.59 3.99
CA SER A 57 3.61 -0.55 4.98
C SER A 57 4.87 0.20 5.46
N SER A 58 6.02 -0.47 5.56
CA SER A 58 7.27 0.20 5.94
C SER A 58 7.71 1.21 4.87
N GLY A 59 7.58 0.86 3.59
CA GLY A 59 7.85 1.75 2.46
C GLY A 59 6.84 2.89 2.35
N LEU A 60 5.55 2.62 2.56
CA LEU A 60 4.49 3.63 2.57
C LEU A 60 4.65 4.66 3.70
N GLY A 61 5.18 4.24 4.84
CA GLY A 61 5.44 5.12 5.99
C GLY A 61 6.61 6.08 5.80
N ASN A 62 7.34 5.97 4.69
CA ASN A 62 8.47 6.84 4.39
C ASN A 62 7.98 8.22 3.90
N PRO A 63 8.44 9.35 4.49
CA PRO A 63 8.06 10.70 4.08
C PRO A 63 8.34 11.06 2.61
N HIS A 64 9.22 10.31 1.94
CA HIS A 64 9.57 10.51 0.53
C HIS A 64 8.79 9.61 -0.42
N CYS A 65 7.97 8.68 0.09
CA CYS A 65 7.12 7.83 -0.72
C CYS A 65 6.08 8.66 -1.47
N LYS A 66 6.09 8.60 -2.79
CA LYS A 66 5.20 9.40 -3.66
C LYS A 66 3.96 8.62 -4.13
N LEU A 67 3.72 7.43 -3.60
CA LEU A 67 2.64 6.57 -4.06
C LEU A 67 1.28 7.20 -3.76
N GLU A 68 0.43 7.30 -4.78
CA GLU A 68 -0.91 7.88 -4.69
C GLU A 68 -2.01 6.80 -4.73
N THR A 69 -1.76 5.71 -5.46
CA THR A 69 -2.71 4.59 -5.59
C THR A 69 -2.04 3.27 -5.28
N LEU A 70 -2.65 2.52 -4.36
CA LEU A 70 -2.25 1.15 -4.03
C LEU A 70 -3.45 0.21 -4.17
N ARG A 71 -3.30 -0.82 -5.00
CA ARG A 71 -4.30 -1.88 -5.16
C ARG A 71 -3.76 -3.20 -4.62
N LEU A 72 -4.48 -3.74 -3.64
CA LEU A 72 -4.22 -5.00 -2.94
C LEU A 72 -5.47 -5.89 -3.00
N SER A 73 -6.30 -5.75 -4.03
CA SER A 73 -7.54 -6.51 -4.13
C SER A 73 -7.23 -8.00 -4.19
N GLY A 74 -7.86 -8.83 -3.37
CA GLY A 74 -7.62 -10.28 -3.38
C GLY A 74 -6.20 -10.68 -2.95
N CYS A 75 -5.62 -10.01 -1.95
CA CYS A 75 -4.25 -10.27 -1.48
C CYS A 75 -4.16 -11.01 -0.14
N LEU A 76 -5.26 -11.63 0.30
CA LEU A 76 -5.38 -12.32 1.59
C LEU A 76 -5.07 -11.42 2.80
N VAL A 77 -5.35 -10.12 2.68
CA VAL A 77 -5.15 -9.15 3.75
C VAL A 77 -6.21 -9.34 4.83
N THR A 78 -5.77 -9.40 6.08
CA THR A 78 -6.67 -9.46 7.24
C THR A 78 -6.60 -8.19 8.08
N GLU A 79 -7.31 -8.19 9.21
CA GLU A 79 -7.27 -7.11 10.21
C GLU A 79 -5.84 -6.69 10.61
N GLU A 80 -4.92 -7.62 10.79
CA GLU A 80 -3.52 -7.32 11.12
C GLU A 80 -2.80 -6.55 10.01
N GLY A 81 -3.05 -6.92 8.74
CA GLY A 81 -2.52 -6.19 7.59
C GLY A 81 -3.09 -4.78 7.51
N CYS A 82 -4.39 -4.60 7.79
CA CYS A 82 -5.01 -3.28 7.87
C CYS A 82 -4.41 -2.41 8.98
N VAL A 83 -4.11 -2.98 10.16
CA VAL A 83 -3.41 -2.25 11.23
C VAL A 83 -2.04 -1.74 10.77
N SER A 84 -1.31 -2.56 10.01
CA SER A 84 -0.01 -2.16 9.44
C SER A 84 -0.16 -0.99 8.46
N LEU A 85 -1.14 -1.07 7.54
CA LEU A 85 -1.44 0.01 6.59
C LEU A 85 -1.84 1.30 7.32
N VAL A 86 -2.73 1.23 8.31
CA VAL A 86 -3.15 2.39 9.11
C VAL A 86 -1.96 3.04 9.79
N SER A 87 -1.03 2.25 10.34
CA SER A 87 0.18 2.78 10.96
C SER A 87 1.04 3.55 9.96
N ALA A 88 1.16 3.07 8.72
CA ALA A 88 1.89 3.75 7.67
C ALA A 88 1.18 5.03 7.22
N LEU A 89 -0.14 5.01 7.05
CA LEU A 89 -0.91 6.16 6.57
C LEU A 89 -1.03 7.29 7.60
N LYS A 90 -0.83 7.00 8.89
CA LYS A 90 -0.66 8.02 9.95
C LYS A 90 0.67 8.77 9.87
N SER A 91 1.66 8.27 9.12
CA SER A 91 2.90 9.02 8.90
C SER A 91 2.59 10.28 8.08
N ASN A 92 3.22 11.40 8.44
CA ASN A 92 3.01 12.68 7.77
C ASN A 92 4.33 13.13 7.11
N PRO A 93 4.36 13.38 5.79
CA PRO A 93 3.25 13.26 4.84
C PRO A 93 3.06 11.85 4.29
N SER A 94 1.82 11.36 4.27
CA SER A 94 1.40 10.31 3.35
C SER A 94 0.84 10.93 2.07
N HIS A 95 1.18 10.35 0.93
CA HIS A 95 0.70 10.78 -0.39
C HIS A 95 -0.43 9.90 -0.95
N LEU A 96 -0.80 8.83 -0.23
CA LEU A 96 -1.78 7.86 -0.71
C LEU A 96 -3.19 8.47 -0.71
N LYS A 97 -3.84 8.43 -1.87
CA LYS A 97 -5.21 8.92 -2.13
C LYS A 97 -6.19 7.79 -2.37
N GLU A 98 -5.72 6.69 -2.95
CA GLU A 98 -6.56 5.53 -3.26
C GLU A 98 -5.97 4.26 -2.67
N LEU A 99 -6.79 3.54 -1.89
CA LEU A 99 -6.47 2.22 -1.37
C LEU A 99 -7.60 1.24 -1.72
N ASP A 100 -7.26 0.22 -2.49
CA ASP A 100 -8.17 -0.86 -2.84
C ASP A 100 -7.80 -2.14 -2.09
N LEU A 101 -8.66 -2.53 -1.15
CA LEU A 101 -8.61 -3.76 -0.36
C LEU A 101 -9.82 -4.67 -0.68
N SER A 102 -10.49 -4.50 -1.82
CA SER A 102 -11.61 -5.36 -2.21
C SER A 102 -11.20 -6.84 -2.23
N TYR A 103 -12.14 -7.77 -2.04
CA TYR A 103 -11.83 -9.21 -2.00
C TYR A 103 -10.78 -9.61 -0.92
N ASN A 104 -10.70 -8.88 0.20
CA ASN A 104 -9.90 -9.24 1.37
C ASN A 104 -10.80 -9.42 2.62
N HIS A 105 -10.18 -9.60 3.79
CA HIS A 105 -10.85 -9.84 5.07
C HIS A 105 -10.42 -8.82 6.14
N PRO A 106 -10.62 -7.51 5.91
CA PRO A 106 -10.09 -6.46 6.80
C PRO A 106 -10.60 -6.53 8.26
N GLY A 107 -11.68 -7.26 8.52
CA GLY A 107 -12.28 -7.37 9.86
C GLY A 107 -12.90 -6.05 10.33
N ASP A 108 -13.70 -6.13 11.40
CA ASP A 108 -14.41 -4.96 11.93
C ASP A 108 -13.44 -3.89 12.44
N LEU A 109 -12.33 -4.29 13.08
CA LEU A 109 -11.34 -3.33 13.56
C LEU A 109 -10.62 -2.66 12.38
N GLY A 110 -10.21 -3.42 11.37
CA GLY A 110 -9.50 -2.89 10.21
C GLY A 110 -10.36 -1.89 9.44
N VAL A 111 -11.64 -2.23 9.19
CA VAL A 111 -12.62 -1.32 8.57
C VAL A 111 -12.80 -0.07 9.42
N ARG A 112 -12.98 -0.22 10.74
CA ARG A 112 -13.14 0.93 11.65
C ARG A 112 -11.93 1.85 11.65
N LEU A 113 -10.71 1.30 11.70
CA LEU A 113 -9.47 2.09 11.72
C LEU A 113 -9.23 2.82 10.40
N LEU A 114 -9.44 2.14 9.26
CA LEU A 114 -9.29 2.75 7.94
C LEU A 114 -10.35 3.84 7.70
N SER A 115 -11.59 3.59 8.11
CA SER A 115 -12.69 4.57 7.99
C SER A 115 -12.47 5.79 8.89
N ALA A 116 -12.03 5.59 10.13
CA ALA A 116 -11.70 6.69 11.04
C ALA A 116 -10.59 7.59 10.48
N GLY A 117 -9.65 7.03 9.72
CA GLY A 117 -8.63 7.85 9.08
C GLY A 117 -9.13 8.69 7.91
N LEU A 118 -10.22 8.29 7.21
CA LEU A 118 -10.86 9.16 6.21
C LEU A 118 -11.49 10.43 6.84
N GLU A 119 -11.78 10.38 8.15
CA GLU A 119 -12.27 11.52 8.92
C GLU A 119 -11.13 12.39 9.48
N ASP A 120 -9.88 11.92 9.43
CA ASP A 120 -8.72 12.67 9.91
C ASP A 120 -8.25 13.66 8.83
N PRO A 121 -8.25 14.98 9.09
CA PRO A 121 -7.82 15.98 8.10
C PRO A 121 -6.33 15.89 7.73
N HIS A 122 -5.53 15.12 8.46
CA HIS A 122 -4.13 14.88 8.13
C HIS A 122 -3.93 13.70 7.18
N TRP A 123 -4.94 12.85 6.99
CA TRP A 123 -4.93 11.83 5.95
C TRP A 123 -5.27 12.44 4.60
N ARG A 124 -4.60 11.93 3.56
CA ARG A 124 -4.88 12.29 2.16
C ARG A 124 -5.69 11.24 1.42
N LEU A 125 -6.10 10.18 2.10
CA LEU A 125 -6.85 9.10 1.50
C LEU A 125 -8.26 9.63 1.16
N GLU A 126 -8.60 9.57 -0.13
CA GLU A 126 -9.88 10.07 -0.67
C GLU A 126 -10.80 8.90 -1.00
N THR A 127 -10.23 7.80 -1.49
CA THR A 127 -10.99 6.61 -1.89
C THR A 127 -10.45 5.38 -1.17
N LEU A 128 -11.36 4.68 -0.50
CA LEU A 128 -11.11 3.41 0.14
C LEU A 128 -12.13 2.39 -0.36
N LYS A 129 -11.67 1.24 -0.86
CA LYS A 129 -12.52 0.10 -1.24
C LYS A 129 -12.17 -1.12 -0.40
N TYR A 130 -13.16 -1.80 0.14
CA TYR A 130 -12.97 -3.04 0.93
C TYR A 130 -14.16 -4.01 0.89
N VAL A 131 -15.17 -3.71 0.07
CA VAL A 131 -16.34 -4.59 -0.18
C VAL A 131 -16.13 -5.36 -1.49
N LEU A 132 -16.86 -6.46 -1.67
CA LEU A 132 -16.86 -7.26 -2.92
C LEU A 132 -17.52 -6.53 -4.09
#